data_AF-A0A3S4UDT5-F1
#
_entry.id   AF-A0A3S4UDT5-F1
#
_cell.length_a   1.000
_cell.length_b   1.000
_cell.length_c   1.000
_cell.angle_alpha   90.00
_cell.angle_beta   90.00
_cell.angle_gamma   90.00
#
_symmetry.space_group_name_H-M   'P 1'
#
loop_
_entity.id
_entity.type
_entity.pdbx_description
1 polymer ?
#
loop_
_entity_poly.entity_id
_entity_poly.type
_entity_poly.pdbx_seq_one_letter_code
_entity_poly.pdbx_strand_id
1 'polypeptide(L)'
;MVDRQAKVERRIRQRSPSPIAGNPQGDAVLVIFNDYHNCPHCRLADINYQKAFKHEPNLKLVIKQFPVLGPDSQFPAFAALASRKQGKFDEFHRALMISPS
;
A
#
# COMPACT_ATOMS: atom_id res chain seq x y z
N MET A 1 -17.23 23.11 -3.15
CA MET A 1 -16.18 22.45 -2.32
C MET A 1 -16.38 20.94 -2.21
N VAL A 2 -17.62 20.43 -2.05
CA VAL A 2 -17.92 18.98 -1.96
C VAL A 2 -17.44 18.16 -3.18
N ASP A 3 -17.59 18.68 -4.40
CA ASP A 3 -17.17 17.99 -5.63
C ASP A 3 -15.65 17.70 -5.69
N ARG A 4 -14.83 18.62 -5.16
CA ARG A 4 -13.37 18.46 -5.19
C ARG A 4 -12.91 17.33 -4.27
N GLN A 5 -13.54 17.18 -3.10
CA GLN A 5 -13.18 16.16 -2.13
C GLN A 5 -13.59 14.75 -2.60
N ALA A 6 -14.83 14.58 -3.07
CA ALA A 6 -15.29 13.32 -3.64
C ALA A 6 -14.41 12.86 -4.82
N LYS A 7 -13.94 13.81 -5.65
CA LYS A 7 -13.01 13.54 -6.74
C LYS A 7 -11.64 13.06 -6.25
N VAL A 8 -11.12 13.62 -5.15
CA VAL A 8 -9.85 13.20 -4.55
C VAL A 8 -9.98 11.81 -3.94
N GLU A 9 -11.02 11.56 -3.14
CA GLU A 9 -11.27 10.26 -2.51
C GLU A 9 -11.36 9.14 -3.56
N ARG A 10 -12.11 9.38 -4.64
CA ARG A 10 -12.20 8.44 -5.77
C ARG A 10 -10.82 8.13 -6.37
N ARG A 11 -10.00 9.16 -6.59
CA ARG A 11 -8.64 8.99 -7.14
C ARG A 11 -7.75 8.19 -6.19
N ILE A 12 -7.81 8.47 -4.90
CA ILE A 12 -7.02 7.77 -3.90
C ILE A 12 -7.48 6.31 -3.79
N ARG A 13 -8.78 6.00 -3.90
CA ARG A 13 -9.26 4.61 -3.80
C ARG A 13 -9.06 3.77 -5.07
N GLN A 14 -9.19 4.37 -6.26
CA GLN A 14 -9.38 3.61 -7.51
C GLN A 14 -8.29 3.80 -8.57
N ARG A 15 -7.46 4.84 -8.48
CA ARG A 15 -6.48 5.14 -9.53
C ARG A 15 -5.38 4.08 -9.58
N SER A 16 -5.25 3.39 -10.71
CA SER A 16 -4.13 2.51 -11.06
C SER A 16 -2.84 3.31 -11.34
N PRO A 17 -1.64 2.75 -11.10
CA PRO A 17 -1.34 1.45 -10.51
C PRO A 17 -1.38 1.51 -8.97
N SER A 18 -2.37 0.86 -8.35
CA SER A 18 -2.42 0.72 -6.89
C SER A 18 -2.67 -0.74 -6.53
N PRO A 19 -1.67 -1.40 -5.93
CA PRO A 19 -1.85 -2.73 -5.37
C PRO A 19 -3.00 -2.79 -4.37
N ILE A 20 -3.68 -3.93 -4.35
CA ILE A 20 -4.76 -4.23 -3.42
C ILE A 20 -4.38 -5.49 -2.65
N ALA A 21 -4.54 -5.45 -1.33
CA ALA A 21 -4.38 -6.60 -0.44
C ALA A 21 -5.65 -6.77 0.43
N GLY A 22 -5.75 -7.90 1.12
CA GLY A 22 -6.97 -8.28 1.85
C GLY A 22 -8.06 -8.73 0.89
N ASN A 23 -9.29 -8.26 1.07
CA ASN A 23 -10.43 -8.59 0.21
C ASN A 23 -10.58 -7.55 -0.93
N PRO A 24 -10.32 -7.89 -2.20
CA PRO A 24 -10.45 -6.94 -3.31
C PRO A 24 -11.87 -6.44 -3.56
N GLN A 25 -12.87 -7.19 -3.09
CA GLN A 25 -14.30 -6.90 -3.17
C GLN A 25 -14.84 -6.24 -1.89
N GLY A 26 -13.98 -6.03 -0.88
CA GLY A 26 -14.38 -5.42 0.37
C GLY A 26 -14.80 -3.96 0.23
N ASP A 27 -15.81 -3.55 1.00
CA ASP A 27 -16.34 -2.18 1.02
C ASP A 27 -15.69 -1.29 2.10
N ALA A 28 -15.11 -1.91 3.14
CA ALA A 28 -14.27 -1.26 4.15
C ALA A 28 -12.87 -0.98 3.57
N VAL A 29 -12.71 0.16 2.90
CA VAL A 29 -11.44 0.51 2.23
C VAL A 29 -10.51 1.29 3.15
N LEU A 30 -9.37 0.69 3.46
CA LEU A 30 -8.20 1.35 4.05
C LEU A 30 -7.24 1.73 2.93
N VAL A 31 -6.80 2.98 2.88
CA VAL A 31 -5.74 3.41 1.96
C VAL A 31 -4.50 3.75 2.76
N ILE A 32 -3.37 3.13 2.40
CA ILE A 32 -2.07 3.43 3.02
C ILE A 32 -1.13 4.10 2.01
N PHE A 33 -0.55 5.22 2.43
CA PHE A 33 0.56 5.87 1.73
C PHE A 33 1.86 5.32 2.28
N ASN A 34 2.62 4.66 1.42
CA ASN A 34 3.64 3.71 1.81
C ASN A 34 5.03 4.14 1.35
N ASP A 35 5.99 4.06 2.26
CA ASP A 35 7.43 4.16 2.01
C ASP A 35 8.14 2.96 2.67
N TYR A 36 9.33 2.59 2.20
CA TYR A 36 10.06 1.39 2.62
C TYR A 36 11.22 1.71 3.57
N HIS A 37 12.41 2.06 3.06
CA HIS A 37 13.67 2.07 3.84
C HIS A 37 13.63 2.96 5.08
N ASN A 38 12.99 4.12 5.03
CA ASN A 38 13.10 5.13 6.09
C ASN A 38 11.80 5.30 6.90
N CYS A 39 10.86 4.34 6.83
CA CYS A 39 9.55 4.46 7.49
C CYS A 39 9.28 3.37 8.53
N PRO A 40 9.74 3.52 9.80
CA PRO A 40 9.42 2.57 10.88
C PRO A 40 7.90 2.39 11.09
N HIS A 41 7.13 3.47 10.95
CA HIS A 41 5.68 3.42 11.08
C HIS A 41 5.00 2.65 9.94
N CYS A 42 5.55 2.66 8.73
CA CYS A 42 5.03 1.86 7.62
C CYS A 42 5.23 0.37 7.90
N ARG A 43 6.39 -0.01 8.46
CA ARG A 43 6.66 -1.40 8.88
C ARG A 43 5.71 -1.85 9.99
N LEU A 44 5.47 -0.99 10.98
CA LEU A 44 4.47 -1.27 12.04
C LEU A 44 3.05 -1.36 11.48
N ALA A 45 2.69 -0.50 10.53
CA ALA A 45 1.40 -0.55 9.87
C ALA A 45 1.21 -1.86 9.09
N ASP A 46 2.26 -2.36 8.41
CA ASP A 46 2.23 -3.66 7.73
C ASP A 46 1.87 -4.79 8.69
N ILE A 47 2.54 -4.87 9.84
CA ILE A 47 2.20 -5.85 10.87
C ILE A 47 0.73 -5.72 11.31
N ASN A 48 0.23 -4.50 11.46
CA ASN A 48 -1.12 -4.24 11.96
C ASN A 48 -2.22 -4.64 10.98
N TYR A 49 -2.13 -4.26 9.69
CA TYR A 49 -3.17 -4.66 8.74
C TYR A 49 -3.10 -6.15 8.40
N GLN A 50 -1.93 -6.79 8.47
CA GLN A 50 -1.83 -8.25 8.32
C GLN A 50 -2.57 -8.99 9.44
N LYS A 51 -2.53 -8.44 10.67
CA LYS A 51 -3.37 -8.94 11.78
C LYS A 51 -4.84 -8.63 11.53
N ALA A 52 -5.17 -7.43 11.06
CA ALA A 52 -6.54 -7.02 10.80
C ALA A 52 -7.23 -7.92 9.76
N PHE A 53 -6.53 -8.37 8.70
CA PHE A 53 -7.09 -9.29 7.71
C PHE A 53 -7.63 -10.60 8.30
N LYS A 54 -7.17 -11.02 9.49
CA LYS A 54 -7.67 -12.22 10.17
C LYS A 54 -9.02 -12.01 10.87
N HIS A 55 -9.34 -10.77 11.22
CA HIS A 55 -10.52 -10.42 12.00
C HIS A 55 -11.55 -9.62 11.19
N GLU A 56 -11.12 -9.00 10.09
CA GLU A 56 -11.94 -8.16 9.21
C GLU A 56 -11.94 -8.71 7.77
N PRO A 57 -12.77 -9.72 7.45
CA PRO A 57 -12.79 -10.36 6.12
C PRO A 57 -13.27 -9.41 5.01
N ASN A 58 -13.87 -8.28 5.38
CA ASN A 58 -14.37 -7.26 4.47
C ASN A 58 -13.37 -6.11 4.24
N LEU A 59 -12.20 -6.15 4.89
CA LEU A 59 -11.18 -5.11 4.77
C LEU A 59 -10.49 -5.18 3.41
N LYS A 60 -10.56 -4.07 2.66
CA LYS A 60 -9.82 -3.84 1.43
C LYS A 60 -8.68 -2.86 1.67
N LEU A 61 -7.44 -3.31 1.51
CA LEU A 61 -6.27 -2.44 1.60
C LEU A 61 -5.85 -1.96 0.22
N VAL A 62 -5.78 -0.65 0.01
CA VAL A 62 -5.22 -0.02 -1.19
C VAL A 62 -3.87 0.59 -0.83
N ILE A 63 -2.81 0.15 -1.52
CA ILE A 63 -1.45 0.61 -1.24
C ILE A 63 -1.06 1.68 -2.26
N LYS A 64 -0.65 2.84 -1.78
CA LYS A 64 -0.11 3.95 -2.57
C LYS A 64 1.37 4.10 -2.29
N GLN A 65 2.21 3.76 -3.25
CA GLN A 65 3.63 4.07 -3.14
C GLN A 65 3.81 5.59 -3.06
N PHE A 66 4.41 6.05 -1.98
CA PHE A 66 4.65 7.45 -1.67
C PHE A 66 6.07 7.63 -1.14
N PRO A 67 7.08 7.47 -2.02
CA PRO A 67 8.50 7.52 -1.66
C PRO A 67 8.93 8.96 -1.38
N VAL A 68 8.84 9.40 -0.14
CA VAL A 68 9.09 10.80 0.28
C VAL A 68 10.20 10.94 1.32
N LEU A 69 10.73 9.84 1.85
CA LEU A 69 11.68 9.85 2.95
C LEU A 69 13.14 9.75 2.50
N GLY A 70 13.43 10.08 1.23
CA GLY A 70 14.78 10.19 0.70
C GLY A 70 14.93 9.66 -0.72
N PRO A 71 16.13 9.81 -1.32
CA PRO A 71 16.42 9.29 -2.66
C PRO A 71 16.27 7.75 -2.72
N ASP A 72 16.64 7.05 -1.65
CA ASP A 72 16.60 5.58 -1.57
C ASP A 72 15.18 5.01 -1.49
N SER A 73 14.16 5.86 -1.25
CA SER A 73 12.76 5.43 -1.23
C SER A 73 12.20 5.14 -2.64
N GLN A 74 12.76 5.77 -3.68
CA GLN A 74 12.18 5.69 -5.03
C GLN A 74 12.35 4.32 -5.68
N PHE A 75 13.56 3.76 -5.62
CA PHE A 75 13.86 2.47 -6.22
C PHE A 75 12.96 1.34 -5.72
N PRO A 76 12.83 1.06 -4.41
CA PRO A 76 11.96 0.00 -3.91
C PRO A 76 10.49 0.26 -4.22
N ALA A 77 10.03 1.52 -4.20
CA ALA A 77 8.68 1.89 -4.59
C ALA A 77 8.38 1.50 -6.05
N PHE A 78 9.27 1.83 -6.98
CA PHE A 78 9.11 1.46 -8.39
C PHE A 78 9.29 -0.03 -8.64
N ALA A 79 10.27 -0.66 -7.99
CA ALA A 79 10.48 -2.10 -8.06
C ALA A 79 9.24 -2.87 -7.57
N ALA A 80 8.61 -2.40 -6.48
CA ALA A 80 7.36 -2.95 -5.98
C ALA A 80 6.23 -2.83 -7.00
N LEU A 81 6.04 -1.66 -7.63
CA LEU A 81 5.03 -1.53 -8.69
C LEU A 81 5.33 -2.42 -9.90
N ALA A 82 6.61 -2.61 -10.26
CA ALA A 82 7.03 -3.44 -11.38
C ALA A 82 6.80 -4.94 -11.12
N SER A 83 6.98 -5.43 -9.89
CA SER A 83 6.77 -6.85 -9.55
C SER A 83 5.33 -7.31 -9.75
N ARG A 84 4.36 -6.39 -9.82
CA ARG A 84 2.97 -6.68 -10.22
C ARG A 84 2.87 -7.34 -11.59
N LYS A 85 3.73 -6.96 -12.55
CA LYS A 85 3.77 -7.59 -13.88
C LYS A 85 4.17 -9.06 -13.83
N GLN A 86 4.75 -9.50 -12.71
CA GLN A 86 5.17 -10.86 -12.45
C GLN A 86 4.24 -11.59 -11.47
N GLY A 87 3.16 -10.95 -11.02
CA GLY A 87 2.26 -11.51 -10.00
C GLY A 87 2.89 -11.62 -8.60
N LYS A 88 4.01 -10.94 -8.33
CA LYS A 88 4.80 -11.07 -7.08
C LYS A 88 4.78 -9.82 -6.20
N PHE A 89 3.70 -9.04 -6.26
CA PHE A 89 3.64 -7.79 -5.50
C PHE A 89 3.68 -8.05 -4.00
N ASP A 90 2.85 -8.96 -3.50
CA ASP A 90 2.67 -9.17 -2.07
C ASP A 90 3.93 -9.75 -1.42
N GLU A 91 4.57 -10.74 -2.05
CA GLU A 91 5.82 -11.31 -1.56
C GLU A 91 6.94 -10.26 -1.53
N PHE A 92 7.06 -9.48 -2.61
CA PHE A 92 8.12 -8.49 -2.71
C PHE A 92 7.90 -7.30 -1.77
N HIS A 93 6.65 -6.83 -1.64
CA HIS A 93 6.28 -5.79 -0.67
C HIS A 93 6.63 -6.21 0.75
N ARG A 94 6.27 -7.43 1.17
CA ARG A 94 6.61 -7.97 2.50
C ARG A 94 8.12 -8.07 2.71
N ALA A 95 8.85 -8.55 1.70
CA ALA A 95 10.30 -8.65 1.77
C ALA A 95 10.96 -7.28 1.99
N LEU A 96 10.49 -6.24 1.29
CA LEU A 96 10.97 -4.87 1.50
C LEU A 96 10.62 -4.33 2.89
N MET A 97 9.43 -4.65 3.42
CA MET A 97 9.00 -4.22 4.76
C MET A 97 9.82 -4.79 5.90
N ILE A 98 10.42 -5.96 5.72
CA ILE A 98 11.29 -6.60 6.72
C ILE A 98 12.78 -6.45 6.41
N SER A 99 13.15 -5.99 5.21
CA SER A 99 14.54 -5.77 4.82
C SER A 99 15.18 -4.70 5.72
N PRO A 100 16.41 -4.90 6.19
CA PRO A 100 17.18 -3.83 6.83
C PRO A 100 17.14 -2.56 5.98
N SER A 101 17.03 -1.42 6.65
CA SER A 101 17.10 -0.09 6.05
C SER A 101 18.45 0.12 5.37
#